data_AF-A0A534VIH3-F1
#
_entry.id   AF-A0A534VIH3-F1
#
_cell.length_a   1.000
_cell.length_b   1.000
_cell.length_c   1.000
_cell.angle_alpha   90.00
_cell.angle_beta   90.00
_cell.angle_gamma   90.00
#
_symmetry.space_group_name_H-M   'P 1'
#
loop_
_entity.id
_entity.type
_entity.pdbx_description
1 polymer ?
#
loop_
_entity_poly.entity_id
_entity_poly.type
_entity_poly.pdbx_seq_one_letter_code
_entity_poly.pdbx_strand_id
1 'polypeptide(L)'
;MPDPTATHLLDPRLVPPAVMGVLRTLRGAHKQAWLAGGAVRDLLRIAEGEKLTPPQDFDVATDARPEEVQRLFPRTAPTGIA
;
A
#
# COMPACT_ATOMS: atom_id res chain seq x y z
N MET A 1 22.63 -16.89 -4.41
CA MET A 1 21.36 -16.63 -3.69
C MET A 1 21.51 -15.27 -3.02
N PRO A 2 20.77 -14.23 -3.42
CA PRO A 2 20.78 -12.97 -2.67
C PRO A 2 20.23 -13.21 -1.26
N ASP A 3 20.72 -12.41 -0.30
CA ASP A 3 20.41 -12.47 1.12
C ASP A 3 18.90 -12.22 1.39
N PRO A 4 18.18 -13.13 2.06
CA PRO A 4 16.76 -12.94 2.40
C PRO A 4 16.51 -11.79 3.40
N THR A 5 17.56 -11.21 3.97
CA THR A 5 17.52 -10.09 4.93
C THR A 5 17.71 -8.73 4.26
N ALA A 6 18.02 -8.68 2.96
CA ALA A 6 18.08 -7.44 2.18
C ALA A 6 16.66 -6.90 1.96
N THR A 7 16.02 -6.46 3.04
CA THR A 7 14.79 -5.69 2.97
C THR A 7 15.16 -4.36 2.35
N HIS A 8 14.94 -4.21 1.05
CA HIS A 8 14.77 -2.89 0.46
C HIS A 8 13.53 -2.29 1.11
N LEU A 9 13.70 -1.67 2.28
CA LEU A 9 12.70 -0.80 2.87
C LEU A 9 12.45 0.29 1.82
N LEU A 10 11.28 0.22 1.18
CA LEU A 10 10.82 1.27 0.29
C LEU A 10 10.88 2.58 1.05
N ASP A 11 11.55 3.58 0.47
CA ASP A 11 11.57 4.91 1.04
C ASP A 11 10.12 5.42 1.13
N PRO A 12 9.59 5.67 2.34
CA PRO A 12 8.21 6.11 2.51
C PRO A 12 7.90 7.42 1.77
N ARG A 13 8.92 8.20 1.40
CA ARG A 13 8.78 9.44 0.63
C ARG A 13 8.37 9.19 -0.82
N LEU A 14 8.53 7.97 -1.34
CA LEU A 14 8.06 7.59 -2.68
C LEU A 14 6.56 7.27 -2.71
N VAL A 15 5.91 7.16 -1.55
CA VAL A 15 4.50 6.85 -1.41
C VAL A 15 3.70 8.12 -1.10
N PRO A 16 2.62 8.42 -1.83
CA PRO A 16 1.81 9.62 -1.56
C PRO A 16 1.30 9.68 -0.11
N PRO A 17 1.24 10.88 0.50
CA PRO A 17 0.77 11.03 1.88
C PRO A 17 -0.63 10.47 2.15
N ALA A 18 -1.52 10.51 1.15
CA ALA A 18 -2.88 9.96 1.24
C ALA A 18 -2.86 8.43 1.40
N VAL A 19 -2.04 7.72 0.63
CA VAL A 19 -1.86 6.26 0.71
C VAL A 19 -1.26 5.88 2.07
N MET A 20 -0.25 6.63 2.52
CA MET A 20 0.30 6.47 3.87
C MET A 20 -0.74 6.72 4.96
N GLY A 21 -1.69 7.63 4.73
CA GLY A 21 -2.86 7.85 5.59
C GLY A 21 -3.75 6.62 5.72
N VAL A 22 -4.08 5.98 4.60
CA VAL A 22 -4.87 4.73 4.57
C VAL A 22 -4.18 3.62 5.38
N LEU A 23 -2.87 3.41 5.15
CA LEU A 23 -2.09 2.41 5.89
C LEU A 23 -2.08 2.70 7.40
N ARG A 24 -1.91 3.97 7.80
CA ARG A 24 -1.95 4.36 9.23
C ARG A 24 -3.33 4.14 9.84
N THR A 25 -4.41 4.48 9.16
CA THR A 25 -5.78 4.27 9.66
C THR A 25 -6.07 2.79 9.90
N LEU A 26 -5.74 1.93 8.92
CA LEU A 26 -5.94 0.47 9.06
C LEU A 26 -5.08 -0.10 10.19
N ARG A 27 -3.79 0.25 10.26
CA ARG A 27 -2.88 -0.22 11.34
C ARG A 27 -3.32 0.29 12.71
N GLY A 28 -3.80 1.52 12.79
CA GLY A 28 -4.36 2.11 14.01
C GLY A 28 -5.62 1.39 14.50
N ALA A 29 -6.34 0.70 13.60
CA ALA A 29 -7.46 -0.18 13.92
C ALA A 29 -7.03 -1.64 14.19
N HIS A 30 -5.74 -1.89 14.43
CA HIS A 30 -5.14 -3.22 14.64
C HIS A 30 -5.32 -4.19 13.46
N LYS A 31 -5.37 -3.65 12.24
CA LYS A 31 -5.42 -4.44 11.00
C LYS A 31 -4.06 -4.47 10.33
N GLN A 32 -3.79 -5.57 9.63
CA GLN A 32 -2.68 -5.65 8.70
C GLN A 32 -2.96 -4.74 7.50
N ALA A 33 -1.95 -4.03 7.02
CA ALA A 33 -2.08 -3.14 5.87
C ALA A 33 -0.76 -3.02 5.14
N TRP A 34 -0.77 -3.40 3.85
CA TRP A 34 0.41 -3.49 3.00
C TRP A 34 0.10 -2.91 1.63
N LEU A 35 1.10 -2.29 1.00
CA LEU A 35 1.02 -1.99 -0.42
C LEU A 35 1.02 -3.30 -1.21
N ALA A 36 0.26 -3.35 -2.30
CA ALA A 36 0.17 -4.50 -3.17
C ALA A 36 0.25 -4.06 -4.64
N GLY A 37 0.34 -5.05 -5.53
CA GLY A 37 0.21 -4.85 -6.96
C GLY A 37 1.41 -4.16 -7.62
N GLY A 38 1.14 -3.53 -8.76
CA GLY A 38 2.15 -2.94 -9.65
C GLY A 38 2.95 -1.81 -8.99
N ALA A 39 2.33 -1.04 -8.09
CA ALA A 39 2.99 0.04 -7.38
C ALA A 39 4.21 -0.46 -6.60
N VAL A 40 4.14 -1.63 -5.96
CA VAL A 40 5.28 -2.20 -5.22
C VAL A 40 6.45 -2.48 -6.16
N ARG A 41 6.19 -3.13 -7.30
CA ARG A 41 7.21 -3.42 -8.32
C ARG A 41 7.85 -2.13 -8.83
N ASP A 42 7.04 -1.13 -9.18
CA ASP A 42 7.52 0.10 -9.79
C ASP A 42 8.34 0.93 -8.79
N LEU A 43 7.92 0.98 -7.53
CA LEU A 43 8.66 1.63 -6.45
C LEU A 43 10.02 0.96 -6.17
N LEU A 44 10.10 -0.38 -6.22
CA LEU A 44 11.36 -1.09 -6.03
C LEU A 44 12.36 -0.76 -7.15
N ARG A 45 11.91 -0.75 -8.41
CA ARG A 45 12.75 -0.37 -9.56
C ARG A 45 13.22 1.08 -9.48
N ILE A 46 12.35 2.01 -9.06
CA ILE A 46 12.73 3.41 -8.81
C ILE A 46 13.79 3.49 -7.69
N ALA A 47 13.62 2.72 -6.60
CA ALA A 47 14.59 2.67 -5.51
C ALA A 47 15.96 2.10 -5.93
N GLU A 48 15.98 1.21 -6.92
CA GLU A 48 17.20 0.70 -7.56
C GLU A 48 17.84 1.70 -8.55
N GLY A 49 17.21 2.87 -8.75
CA GLY A 49 17.72 3.95 -9.58
C GLY A 49 17.18 3.95 -11.02
N GLU A 50 16.21 3.10 -11.34
CA GLU A 50 15.56 3.16 -12.64
C GLU A 50 14.74 4.44 -12.82
N LYS A 51 14.88 5.09 -13.98
CA LYS A 51 14.09 6.27 -14.34
C LYS A 51 12.74 5.84 -14.89
N LEU A 52 11.78 5.62 -13.98
CA LEU A 52 10.38 5.28 -14.29
C LEU A 52 9.42 6.41 -13.95
N THR A 53 8.29 6.44 -14.63
CA THR A 53 7.14 7.24 -14.18
C THR A 53 6.62 6.64 -12.87
N PRO A 54 6.41 7.44 -11.81
CA PRO A 54 5.84 6.96 -10.57
C PRO A 54 4.48 6.27 -10.78
N PRO A 55 4.13 5.24 -9.98
CA PRO A 55 2.85 4.56 -10.10
C PRO A 55 1.69 5.54 -9.88
N GLN A 56 0.66 5.40 -10.72
CA GLN A 56 -0.53 6.26 -10.68
C GLN A 56 -1.60 5.72 -9.74
N ASP A 57 -1.67 4.38 -9.62
CA ASP A 57 -2.62 3.67 -8.76
C ASP A 57 -1.87 2.95 -7.64
N PHE A 58 -2.46 2.95 -6.45
CA PHE A 58 -1.90 2.29 -5.26
C PHE A 58 -2.92 1.35 -4.65
N ASP A 59 -2.63 0.06 -4.68
CA ASP A 59 -3.45 -0.96 -4.05
C ASP A 59 -2.99 -1.22 -2.61
N VAL A 60 -3.96 -1.40 -1.71
CA VAL A 60 -3.72 -1.77 -0.31
C VAL A 60 -4.38 -3.10 -0.02
N ALA A 61 -3.59 -4.08 0.43
CA ALA A 61 -4.08 -5.34 0.97
C ALA A 61 -4.21 -5.26 2.50
N THR A 62 -5.33 -5.77 3.03
CA THR A 62 -5.63 -5.76 4.47
C THR A 62 -6.41 -7.01 4.88
N ASP A 63 -6.30 -7.38 6.16
CA ASP A 63 -7.14 -8.42 6.78
C ASP A 63 -8.45 -7.85 7.37
N ALA A 64 -8.71 -6.55 7.19
CA ALA A 64 -9.99 -5.94 7.48
C ALA A 64 -11.07 -6.47 6.53
N ARG A 65 -12.23 -6.87 7.07
CA ARG A 65 -13.39 -7.23 6.25
C ARG A 65 -14.00 -5.99 5.59
N PRO A 66 -14.74 -6.12 4.48
CA PRO A 66 -15.34 -4.97 3.78
C PRO A 66 -16.17 -4.03 4.66
N GLU A 67 -16.86 -4.57 5.67
CA GLU A 67 -17.69 -3.78 6.61
C GLU A 67 -16.81 -2.97 7.57
N GLU A 68 -15.66 -3.53 7.95
CA GLU A 68 -14.68 -2.84 8.79
C GLU A 68 -14.00 -1.71 8.04
N VAL A 69 -13.69 -1.92 6.75
CA VAL A 69 -13.16 -0.87 5.87
C VAL A 69 -14.16 0.27 5.73
N GLN A 70 -15.43 -0.04 5.43
CA GLN A 70 -16.48 0.97 5.31
C GLN A 70 -16.72 1.75 6.62
N ARG A 71 -16.54 1.11 7.78
CA ARG A 71 -16.62 1.79 9.09
C ARG A 71 -15.43 2.73 9.34
N LEU A 72 -14.23 2.36 8.90
CA LEU A 72 -13.01 3.17 9.09
C LEU A 72 -12.93 4.34 8.11
N PHE A 73 -13.55 4.22 6.94
CA PHE A 73 -13.52 5.22 5.89
C PHE A 73 -14.95 5.66 5.52
N PRO A 74 -15.42 6.83 5.98
CA PRO A 74 -16.79 7.31 5.73
C PRO A 74 -17.16 7.48 4.25
N ARG A 75 -16.16 7.50 3.35
CA ARG A 75 -16.34 7.60 1.91
C ARG A 75 -15.66 6.43 1.23
N THR A 76 -16.46 5.47 0.77
CA THR A 76 -16.03 4.29 0.00
C THR A 76 -16.95 4.10 -1.20
N ALA A 77 -16.43 3.51 -2.27
CA ALA A 77 -17.26 2.93 -3.34
C ALA A 77 -17.38 1.42 -3.07
N PRO A 78 -18.53 0.90 -2.60
CA PRO A 78 -18.70 -0.50 -2.22
C PRO A 78 -18.91 -1.40 -3.44
N THR A 79 -18.00 -1.32 -4.39
CA THR A 79 -17.98 -2.17 -5.58
C THR A 79 -17.12 -3.41 -5.28
N GLY A 80 -17.65 -4.62 -5.53
CA GLY A 80 -16.90 -5.87 -5.33
C GLY A 80 -17.10 -6.59 -3.99
N ILE A 81 -18.20 -6.34 -3.27
CA ILE A 81 -18.55 -6.97 -1.98
C ILE A 81 -19.50 -8.17 -2.21
N ALA A 82 -19.25 -8.99 -3.23
CA ALA A 82 -20.12 -10.14 -3.56
C ALA A 82 -19.85 -11.36 -2.66
#